data_AF-X0S4E7-F1
#
_entry.id   AF-X0S4E7-F1
#
_cell.length_a   1.000
_cell.length_b   1.000
_cell.length_c   1.000
_cell.angle_alpha   90.00
_cell.angle_beta   90.00
_cell.angle_gamma   90.00
#
_symmetry.space_group_name_H-M   'P 1'
#
loop_
_entity.id
_entity.type
_entity.pdbx_description
1 polymer ?
#
loop_
_entity_poly.entity_id
_entity_poly.type
_entity_poly.pdbx_seq_one_letter_code
_entity_poly.pdbx_strand_id
1 'polypeptide(L)'
;MCYWKQWKRIKTKHDNLVRLGIASRMAWEQANTRKSYWHTANSHILACTLTNAYFVQAGLRGLSYVYCNLNLTNRRMPNGTYGGVRGQQVN
;
A
#
# COMPACT_ATOMS: atom_id res chain seq x y z
N MET A 1 -5.94 6.62 1.77
CA MET A 1 -5.53 8.01 2.08
C MET A 1 -5.06 8.74 0.81
N CYS A 2 -4.15 8.15 0.02
CA CYS A 2 -3.59 8.79 -1.19
C CYS A 2 -4.63 9.11 -2.29
N TYR A 3 -5.36 8.13 -2.81
CA TYR A 3 -6.38 8.37 -3.85
C TYR A 3 -7.52 9.29 -3.38
N TRP A 4 -7.98 9.10 -2.14
CA TRP A 4 -9.04 9.94 -1.58
C TRP A 4 -8.63 11.41 -1.42
N LYS A 5 -7.35 11.67 -1.13
CA LYS A 5 -6.77 13.01 -1.07
C LYS A 5 -6.53 13.59 -2.47
N GLN A 6 -6.17 12.75 -3.45
CA GLN A 6 -6.04 13.13 -4.85
C GLN A 6 -7.37 13.58 -5.44
N TRP A 7 -8.48 12.92 -5.07
CA TRP A 7 -9.83 13.28 -5.50
C TRP A 7 -10.38 14.43 -4.65
N LYS A 8 -9.89 15.66 -4.91
CA LYS A 8 -10.22 16.83 -4.08
C LYS A 8 -11.71 17.22 -4.13
N ARG A 9 -12.35 17.09 -5.30
CA ARG A 9 -13.76 17.50 -5.51
C ARG A 9 -14.70 16.33 -5.26
N ILE A 10 -15.86 16.61 -4.67
CA ILE A 10 -16.91 15.61 -4.39
C ILE A 10 -17.36 14.91 -5.68
N LYS A 11 -17.61 15.68 -6.75
CA LYS A 11 -17.96 15.12 -8.07
C LYS A 11 -16.93 14.11 -8.55
N THR A 12 -15.64 14.46 -8.46
CA THR A 12 -14.54 13.56 -8.85
C THR A 12 -14.47 12.30 -7.98
N LYS A 13 -14.75 12.39 -6.67
CA LYS A 13 -14.85 11.22 -5.80
C LYS A 13 -15.99 10.31 -6.23
N HIS A 14 -17.18 10.86 -6.46
CA HIS A 14 -18.34 10.11 -6.94
C HIS A 14 -18.02 9.41 -8.27
N ASP A 15 -17.55 10.14 -9.27
CA ASP A 15 -17.33 9.61 -10.62
C ASP A 15 -16.28 8.50 -10.62
N ASN A 16 -15.22 8.63 -9.82
CA ASN A 16 -14.22 7.58 -9.66
C ASN A 16 -14.76 6.35 -8.92
N LEU A 17 -15.58 6.54 -7.88
CA LEU A 17 -16.21 5.42 -7.18
C LEU A 17 -17.17 4.64 -8.08
N VAL A 18 -17.96 5.34 -8.91
CA VAL A 18 -18.85 4.71 -9.91
C VAL A 18 -18.03 3.96 -10.96
N ARG A 19 -16.93 4.56 -11.44
CA ARG A 19 -16.01 3.89 -12.37
C ARG A 19 -15.35 2.64 -11.78
N LEU A 20 -15.18 2.59 -10.47
CA LEU A 20 -14.67 1.43 -9.73
C LEU A 20 -15.78 0.39 -9.42
N GLY A 21 -17.01 0.60 -9.88
CA GLY A 21 -18.10 -0.36 -9.79
C GLY A 21 -19.05 -0.18 -8.61
N ILE A 22 -18.96 0.93 -7.87
CA ILE A 22 -19.92 1.22 -6.79
C ILE A 22 -21.22 1.80 -7.36
N ALA A 23 -22.36 1.38 -6.80
CA ALA A 23 -23.66 1.96 -7.11
C ALA A 23 -23.67 3.48 -6.85
N SER A 24 -24.19 4.26 -7.81
CA SER A 24 -24.17 5.73 -7.77
C SER A 24 -24.69 6.33 -6.46
N ARG A 25 -25.79 5.78 -5.91
CA ARG A 25 -26.35 6.23 -4.63
C ARG A 25 -25.34 6.11 -3.48
N MET A 26 -24.73 4.93 -3.32
CA MET A 26 -23.72 4.70 -2.28
C MET A 26 -22.47 5.55 -2.51
N ALA A 27 -22.09 5.76 -3.78
CA ALA A 27 -20.97 6.63 -4.12
C ALA A 27 -21.21 8.08 -3.66
N TRP A 28 -22.43 8.61 -3.79
CA TRP A 28 -22.78 9.94 -3.29
C TRP A 28 -22.75 10.03 -1.77
N GLU A 29 -23.28 9.02 -1.08
CA GLU A 29 -23.25 8.95 0.38
C GLU A 29 -21.81 9.00 0.90
N GLN A 30 -20.88 8.28 0.25
CA GLN A 30 -19.49 8.22 0.67
C GLN A 30 -18.65 9.42 0.22
N ALA A 31 -18.88 9.94 -0.99
CA ALA A 31 -18.18 11.12 -1.49
C ALA A 31 -18.42 12.35 -0.60
N ASN A 32 -19.61 12.46 0.00
CA ASN A 32 -20.03 13.53 0.89
C ASN A 32 -19.71 13.30 2.38
N THR A 33 -18.97 12.24 2.74
CA THR A 33 -18.67 12.00 4.16
C THR A 33 -17.88 13.15 4.77
N ARG A 34 -18.25 13.55 5.99
CA ARG A 34 -17.47 14.49 6.81
C ARG A 34 -16.35 13.80 7.61
N LYS A 35 -16.11 12.52 7.35
CA LYS A 35 -15.08 11.73 8.04
C LYS A 35 -13.70 12.14 7.55
N SER A 36 -12.71 12.07 8.45
CA SER A 36 -11.33 12.37 8.10
C SER A 36 -10.78 11.37 7.09
N TYR A 37 -9.76 11.79 6.34
CA TYR A 37 -9.19 10.98 5.26
C TYR A 37 -8.69 9.59 5.71
N TRP A 38 -8.16 9.49 6.93
CA TRP A 38 -7.70 8.23 7.49
C TRP A 38 -8.88 7.28 7.78
N HIS A 39 -9.95 7.82 8.37
CA HIS A 39 -11.16 7.03 8.63
C HIS A 39 -11.79 6.56 7.31
N THR A 40 -11.85 7.41 6.28
CA THR A 40 -12.40 6.99 4.98
C THR A 40 -11.51 5.94 4.30
N ALA A 41 -10.18 6.05 4.43
CA ALA A 41 -9.24 5.07 3.87
C ALA A 41 -9.45 3.64 4.38
N ASN A 42 -9.87 3.50 5.64
CA ASN A 42 -10.17 2.20 6.26
C ASN A 42 -11.66 1.82 6.17
N SER A 43 -12.44 2.51 5.34
CA SER A 43 -13.85 2.16 5.13
C SER A 43 -14.00 0.95 4.21
N HIS A 44 -15.04 0.16 4.43
CA HIS A 44 -15.35 -1.00 3.60
C HIS A 44 -15.45 -0.65 2.09
N ILE A 45 -16.00 0.52 1.77
CA ILE A 45 -16.15 0.99 0.38
C ILE A 45 -14.80 1.12 -0.33
N LEU A 46 -13.80 1.73 0.30
CA LEU A 46 -12.47 1.84 -0.31
C LEU A 46 -11.70 0.52 -0.28
N ALA A 47 -11.91 -0.32 0.73
CA ALA A 47 -11.30 -1.65 0.78
C ALA A 47 -11.81 -2.57 -0.35
N CYS A 48 -13.10 -2.48 -0.70
CA CYS A 48 -13.68 -3.25 -1.80
C CYS A 48 -13.30 -2.74 -3.19
N THR A 49 -13.09 -1.42 -3.36
CA THR A 49 -12.79 -0.84 -4.67
C THR A 49 -11.32 -0.79 -5.00
N LEU A 50 -10.48 -0.43 -4.05
CA LEU A 50 -9.04 -0.31 -4.23
C LEU A 50 -8.35 -1.60 -3.77
N THR A 51 -8.64 -2.69 -4.48
CA THR A 51 -8.05 -4.01 -4.19
C THR A 51 -6.58 -4.08 -4.61
N ASN A 52 -5.86 -5.08 -4.10
CA ASN A 52 -4.49 -5.35 -4.54
C ASN A 52 -4.40 -5.58 -6.06
N ALA A 53 -5.41 -6.21 -6.66
CA ALA A 53 -5.47 -6.41 -8.10
C ALA A 53 -5.52 -5.08 -8.87
N TYR A 54 -6.34 -4.13 -8.39
CA TYR A 54 -6.39 -2.78 -8.96
C TYR A 54 -5.01 -2.10 -8.92
N PHE A 55 -4.29 -2.20 -7.80
CA PHE A 55 -2.96 -1.61 -7.68
C PHE A 55 -1.93 -2.28 -8.59
N VAL A 56 -1.97 -3.61 -8.72
CA VAL A 56 -1.11 -4.34 -9.66
C VAL A 56 -1.37 -3.92 -11.10
N GLN A 57 -2.65 -3.77 -11.48
CA GLN A 57 -3.02 -3.26 -12.80
C GLN A 57 -2.57 -1.81 -13.03
N ALA A 58 -2.56 -0.99 -11.96
CA ALA A 58 -2.01 0.36 -11.99
C ALA A 58 -0.46 0.39 -12.03
N GLY A 59 0.22 -0.77 -12.03
CA GLY A 59 1.68 -0.89 -12.09
C GLY A 59 2.39 -0.89 -10.75
N LEU A 60 1.65 -0.90 -9.63
CA LEU A 60 2.24 -0.95 -8.28
C LEU A 60 2.54 -2.39 -7.89
N ARG A 61 3.76 -2.64 -7.43
CA ARG A 61 4.18 -3.94 -6.89
C ARG A 61 3.98 -3.96 -5.38
N GLY A 62 3.36 -5.04 -4.88
CA GLY A 62 3.23 -5.25 -3.45
C GLY A 62 4.59 -5.43 -2.78
N LEU A 63 4.77 -4.88 -1.58
CA LEU A 63 6.03 -5.00 -0.83
C LEU A 63 6.41 -6.46 -0.56
N SER A 64 5.43 -7.32 -0.24
CA SER A 64 5.67 -8.75 -0.03
C SER A 64 6.22 -9.43 -1.30
N TYR A 65 5.65 -9.11 -2.47
CA TYR A 65 6.15 -9.63 -3.75
C TYR A 65 7.60 -9.22 -4.00
N VAL A 66 7.94 -7.95 -3.71
CA VAL A 66 9.31 -7.45 -3.85
C VAL A 66 10.24 -8.13 -2.83
N TYR A 67 9.82 -8.24 -1.58
CA TYR A 67 10.60 -8.85 -0.50
C TYR A 67 10.92 -10.33 -0.76
N CYS A 68 9.95 -11.11 -1.23
CA CYS A 68 10.15 -12.53 -1.54
C CYS A 68 11.01 -12.77 -2.79
N ASN A 69 10.99 -11.84 -3.76
CA ASN A 69 11.83 -11.92 -4.97
C ASN A 69 13.22 -11.30 -4.78
N LEU A 70 13.42 -10.51 -3.73
CA LEU A 70 14.74 -10.04 -3.36
C LEU A 70 15.51 -11.22 -2.76
N ASN A 71 16.55 -11.67 -3.47
CA ASN A 71 17.63 -12.45 -2.87
C ASN A 71 18.39 -11.53 -1.91
N LEU A 72 17.82 -11.33 -0.72
CA LEU A 72 18.51 -10.74 0.42
C LEU A 72 19.60 -11.73 0.81
N THR A 73 20.75 -11.68 0.13
CA THR A 73 21.96 -12.28 0.63
C THR A 73 22.10 -11.76 2.06
N ASN A 74 22.19 -12.65 3.05
CA ASN A 74 22.45 -12.33 4.45
C ASN A 74 23.84 -11.68 4.58
N ARG A 75 24.01 -10.49 4.01
CA ARG A 75 25.15 -9.63 4.24
C ARG A 75 24.96 -9.13 5.65
N ARG A 76 25.74 -9.67 6.58
CA ARG A 76 25.90 -9.07 7.89
C ARG A 76 26.22 -7.60 7.67
N MET A 77 25.40 -6.71 8.24
CA MET A 77 25.71 -5.29 8.31
C MET A 77 27.12 -5.17 8.91
N PRO A 78 28.07 -4.52 8.22
CA PRO A 78 29.41 -4.36 8.76
C PRO A 78 29.31 -3.63 10.09
N ASN A 79 29.68 -4.30 11.19
CA ASN A 79 29.58 -3.79 12.55
C ASN A 79 30.71 -2.80 12.90
N GLY A 80 31.36 -2.20 11.91
CA GLY A 80 32.39 -1.18 12.08
C GLY A 80 33.69 -1.65 12.77
N THR A 81 33.80 -2.93 13.14
CA THR A 81 34.99 -3.48 13.81
C THR A 81 35.98 -4.04 12.79
N TYR A 82 37.18 -3.45 12.76
CA TYR A 82 38.33 -4.03 12.05
C TYR A 82 38.96 -5.10 12.94
N GLY A 83 38.77 -6.37 12.61
CA GLY A 83 39.40 -7.49 13.34
C GLY A 83 38.84 -8.83 12.93
N GLY A 84 39.61 -9.63 12.19
CA GLY A 84 39.26 -11.00 11.88
C GLY A 84 39.44 -11.89 13.11
N VAL A 85 38.35 -12.41 13.67
CA VAL A 85 38.42 -13.44 14.72
C VAL A 85 38.70 -14.77 14.02
N ARG A 86 39.98 -15.12 13.88
CA ARG A 86 40.39 -16.46 13.43
C ARG A 86 39.97 -17.46 14.53
N GLY A 87 39.07 -18.38 14.20
CA GLY A 87 38.74 -19.50 15.07
C GLY A 87 39.97 -20.37 15.29
N GLN A 88 40.21 -20.75 16.55
CA GLN A 88 41.26 -21.68 16.94
C GLN A 88 40.90 -23.09 16.43
N GLN A 89 41.81 -23.72 15.66
CA GLN A 89 41.72 -25.16 15.41
C GLN A 89 42.13 -25.85 16.71
N VAL A 90 41.18 -26.56 17.31
CA VAL A 90 41.44 -27.52 18.39
C VAL A 90 41.97 -28.80 17.75
N ASN A 91 43.14 -29.25 18.22
CA ASN A 91 43.77 -30.51 17.85
C ASN A 91 42.98 -31.71 18.38
#